data_AF-A0A2U8DNX1-F1
#
_entry.id   AF-A0A2U8DNX1-F1
#
_cell.length_a   1.000
_cell.length_b   1.000
_cell.length_c   1.000
_cell.angle_alpha   90.00
_cell.angle_beta   90.00
_cell.angle_gamma   90.00
#
_symmetry.space_group_name_H-M   'P 1'
#
loop_
_entity.id
_entity.type
_entity.pdbx_description
1 polymer ?
#
loop_
_entity_poly.entity_id
_entity_poly.type
_entity_poly.pdbx_seq_one_letter_code
_entity_poly.pdbx_strand_id
1 'polypeptide(L)'
;MQSQRVLSVIMMAKRYKIRPSKILNIINDYDAFCLDEACEYILCELSQENPKVPNWIDEKKYITKHEKVNNDTIEWMMKHNKAL
;
A
#
# COMPACT_ATOMS: atom_id res chain seq x y z
N MET A 1 -3.33 -2.57 -3.59
CA MET A 1 -2.98 -3.22 -2.29
C MET A 1 -1.61 -2.72 -1.84
N GLN A 2 -1.54 -1.68 -1.00
CA GLN A 2 -0.26 -1.03 -0.62
C GLN A 2 -0.18 -0.68 0.88
N SER A 3 -0.90 -1.41 1.72
CA SER A 3 -1.03 -1.12 3.15
C SER A 3 -0.52 -2.28 4.00
N GLN A 4 0.16 -2.00 5.13
CA GLN A 4 0.50 -2.94 6.21
C GLN A 4 -0.67 -3.87 6.58
N ARG A 5 -1.91 -3.43 6.35
CA ARG A 5 -3.13 -4.21 6.53
C ARG A 5 -3.12 -5.53 5.75
N VAL A 6 -2.53 -5.58 4.55
CA VAL A 6 -2.45 -6.83 3.76
C VAL A 6 -1.61 -7.89 4.47
N LEU A 7 -0.49 -7.51 5.09
CA LEU A 7 0.35 -8.44 5.85
C LEU A 7 -0.42 -9.00 7.07
N SER A 8 -1.21 -8.16 7.75
CA SER A 8 -2.04 -8.63 8.87
C SER A 8 -3.07 -9.68 8.42
N VAL A 9 -3.71 -9.47 7.26
CA VAL A 9 -4.66 -10.42 6.67
C VAL A 9 -3.97 -11.73 6.30
N ILE A 10 -2.81 -11.67 5.62
CA ILE A 10 -2.01 -12.86 5.26
C ILE A 10 -1.61 -13.65 6.52
N MET A 11 -1.21 -12.96 7.60
CA MET A 11 -0.79 -13.61 8.84
C MET A 11 -1.97 -14.28 9.56
N MET A 12 -3.15 -13.65 9.58
CA MET A 12 -4.37 -14.27 10.10
C MET A 12 -4.80 -15.46 9.24
N ALA A 13 -4.72 -15.35 7.91
CA ALA A 13 -5.04 -16.42 6.97
C ALA A 13 -4.21 -17.67 7.24
N LYS A 14 -2.88 -17.49 7.40
CA LYS A 14 -1.97 -18.58 7.79
C LYS A 14 -2.31 -19.18 9.15
N ARG A 15 -2.55 -18.34 10.17
CA ARG A 15 -2.81 -18.80 11.53
C ARG A 15 -4.08 -19.64 11.62
N TYR A 16 -5.15 -19.20 10.98
CA TYR A 16 -6.45 -19.86 11.02
C TYR A 16 -6.64 -20.88 9.90
N LYS A 17 -5.68 -21.02 8.98
CA LYS A 17 -5.72 -21.92 7.83
C LYS A 17 -6.96 -21.70 6.95
N ILE A 18 -7.31 -20.43 6.74
CA ILE A 18 -8.41 -20.01 5.88
C ILE A 18 -7.91 -19.03 4.83
N ARG A 19 -8.66 -18.89 3.73
CA ARG A 19 -8.29 -17.97 2.64
C ARG A 19 -8.41 -16.50 3.08
N PRO A 20 -7.51 -15.61 2.62
CA PRO A 20 -7.61 -14.16 2.84
C PRO A 20 -8.99 -13.58 2.53
N SER A 21 -9.60 -13.98 1.42
CA SER A 21 -10.95 -13.57 1.01
C SER A 21 -12.03 -13.91 2.04
N LYS A 22 -11.92 -15.07 2.72
CA LYS A 22 -12.83 -15.46 3.81
C LYS A 22 -12.69 -14.60 5.05
N ILE A 23 -11.47 -14.15 5.38
CA ILE A 23 -11.25 -13.24 6.52
C ILE A 23 -11.95 -11.91 6.30
N LEU A 24 -11.92 -11.42 5.07
CA LEU A 24 -12.55 -10.16 4.69
C LEU A 24 -14.02 -10.32 4.28
N ASN A 25 -14.54 -11.55 4.27
CA ASN A 25 -15.90 -11.88 3.86
C ASN A 25 -16.26 -11.32 2.48
N ILE A 26 -15.36 -11.46 1.50
CA ILE A 26 -15.60 -11.02 0.12
C ILE A 26 -16.61 -11.97 -0.53
N ILE A 27 -17.73 -11.40 -0.99
CA ILE A 27 -18.87 -12.16 -1.53
C ILE A 27 -18.69 -12.44 -3.03
N ASN A 28 -18.09 -11.50 -3.76
CA ASN A 28 -17.87 -11.69 -5.19
C ASN A 28 -16.75 -12.72 -5.41
N ASP A 29 -17.07 -13.80 -6.12
CA ASP A 29 -16.14 -14.92 -6.32
C ASP A 29 -14.88 -14.53 -7.09
N TYR A 30 -14.99 -13.65 -8.08
CA TYR A 30 -13.86 -13.19 -8.88
C TYR A 30 -12.92 -12.32 -8.05
N ASP A 31 -13.46 -11.37 -7.30
CA ASP A 31 -12.67 -10.50 -6.42
C ASP A 31 -11.99 -11.32 -5.30
N ALA A 32 -12.71 -12.30 -4.75
CA ALA A 32 -12.18 -13.22 -3.75
C ALA A 32 -10.99 -14.03 -4.31
N PHE A 33 -11.14 -14.57 -5.52
CA PHE A 33 -10.07 -15.28 -6.22
C PHE A 33 -8.85 -14.38 -6.45
N CYS A 34 -9.04 -13.18 -7.01
CA CYS A 34 -7.95 -12.25 -7.29
C CYS A 34 -7.20 -11.84 -6.01
N LEU A 35 -7.91 -11.63 -4.91
CA LEU A 35 -7.29 -11.31 -3.63
C LEU A 35 -6.44 -12.50 -3.12
N ASP A 36 -7.01 -13.71 -3.14
CA ASP A 36 -6.34 -14.89 -2.63
C ASP A 36 -5.03 -15.16 -3.41
N GLU A 37 -5.09 -15.05 -4.75
CA GLU A 37 -3.93 -15.19 -5.63
C GLU A 37 -2.87 -14.11 -5.36
N ALA A 38 -3.28 -12.84 -5.24
CA ALA A 38 -2.36 -11.74 -4.96
C ALA A 38 -1.69 -11.89 -3.58
N CYS A 39 -2.43 -12.34 -2.57
CA CYS A 39 -1.88 -12.63 -1.24
C CYS A 39 -0.88 -13.78 -1.27
N GLU A 40 -1.14 -14.84 -2.02
CA GLU A 40 -0.22 -15.96 -2.20
C GLU A 40 1.06 -15.52 -2.91
N TYR A 41 0.94 -14.75 -4.00
CA TYR A 41 2.09 -14.21 -4.72
C TYR A 41 3.00 -13.36 -3.80
N ILE A 42 2.41 -12.43 -3.03
CA ILE A 42 3.16 -11.60 -2.08
C ILE A 42 3.90 -12.49 -1.06
N LEU A 43 3.24 -13.54 -0.57
CA LEU A 43 3.83 -14.43 0.41
C LEU A 43 5.02 -15.21 -0.17
N CYS A 44 4.88 -15.72 -1.40
CA CYS A 44 5.95 -16.39 -2.13
C CYS A 44 7.17 -15.47 -2.31
N GLU A 45 6.97 -14.25 -2.78
CA GLU A 45 8.04 -13.26 -2.96
C GLU A 45 8.75 -12.91 -1.64
N LEU A 46 8.00 -12.76 -0.55
CA LEU A 46 8.55 -12.48 0.78
C LEU A 46 9.31 -13.68 1.38
N SER A 47 9.10 -14.89 0.88
CA SER A 47 9.76 -16.11 1.37
C SER A 47 11.10 -16.42 0.69
N GLN A 48 11.48 -15.65 -0.34
CA GLN A 48 12.75 -15.81 -1.03
C GLN A 48 13.94 -15.39 -0.15
N GLU A 49 15.15 -15.92 -0.42
CA GLU A 49 16.36 -15.62 0.36
C GLU A 49 16.72 -14.13 0.39
N ASN A 50 16.50 -13.42 -0.73
CA ASN A 50 16.68 -11.97 -0.85
C ASN A 50 15.36 -11.33 -1.29
N PRO A 51 14.39 -11.19 -0.37
CA PRO A 51 13.05 -10.79 -0.73
C PRO A 51 13.04 -9.34 -1.19
N LYS A 52 12.38 -9.07 -2.32
CA LYS A 52 12.13 -7.70 -2.77
C LYS A 52 11.06 -7.09 -1.85
N VAL A 53 11.49 -6.40 -0.80
CA VAL A 53 10.57 -5.77 0.15
C VAL A 53 9.73 -4.72 -0.59
N PRO A 54 8.39 -4.78 -0.50
CA PRO A 54 7.55 -3.77 -1.13
C PRO A 54 7.84 -2.39 -0.56
N ASN A 55 7.92 -1.37 -1.43
CA ASN A 55 7.95 0.02 -1.00
C ASN A 55 6.57 0.43 -0.52
N TRP A 56 6.30 0.26 0.77
CA TRP A 56 5.05 0.69 1.39
C TRP A 56 4.99 2.22 1.40
N ILE A 57 3.96 2.78 0.78
CA ILE A 57 3.67 4.21 0.87
C ILE A 57 2.91 4.42 2.17
N ASP A 58 3.57 4.96 3.19
CA ASP A 58 2.87 5.46 4.37
C ASP A 58 2.04 6.68 3.96
N GLU A 59 0.73 6.66 4.24
CA GLU A 59 -0.18 7.80 3.98
C GLU A 59 0.37 9.10 4.60
N LYS A 60 1.02 9.01 5.77
CA LYS A 60 1.70 10.14 6.41
C LYS A 60 2.83 10.71 5.55
N LYS A 61 3.68 9.85 4.96
CA LYS A 61 4.75 10.29 4.04
C LYS A 61 4.18 10.93 2.77
N TYR A 62 3.04 10.43 2.29
CA TYR A 62 2.39 10.97 1.10
C TYR A 62 1.86 12.39 1.35
N ILE A 63 1.15 12.61 2.46
CA ILE A 63 0.64 13.92 2.88
C ILE A 63 1.80 14.91 3.05
N THR A 64 2.85 14.54 3.81
CA THR A 64 4.01 15.42 4.04
C THR A 64 4.75 15.75 2.74
N LYS A 65 4.86 14.81 1.79
CA LYS A 65 5.50 15.06 0.50
C LYS A 65 4.69 16.03 -0.34
N HIS A 66 3.36 15.89 -0.37
CA HIS A 66 2.48 16.78 -1.13
C HIS A 66 2.44 18.20 -0.56
N GLU A 67 2.43 18.32 0.77
CA GLU A 67 2.48 19.60 1.48
C GLU A 67 3.79 20.35 1.18
N LYS A 68 4.93 19.63 1.16
CA LYS A 68 6.24 20.21 0.84
C LYS A 68 6.34 20.71 -0.60
N VAL A 69 5.87 19.92 -1.58
CA VAL A 69 5.87 20.31 -3.01
C VAL A 69 5.00 21.55 -3.26
N ASN A 70 3.85 21.65 -2.59
CA ASN A 70 2.98 22.81 -2.73
C ASN A 70 3.65 24.08 -2.16
N ASN A 71 4.32 23.96 -1.01
CA ASN A 71 5.04 25.08 -0.40
C ASN A 71 6.20 25.56 -1.28
N ASP A 72 7.00 24.66 -1.85
CA ASP A 72 8.10 25.01 -2.75
C ASP A 72 7.60 25.79 -3.99
N THR A 73 6.43 25.40 -4.51
CA THR A 73 5.80 26.04 -5.68
C THR A 73 5.27 27.44 -5.34
N ILE A 74 4.61 27.58 -4.18
CA ILE A 74 4.11 28.87 -3.67
C ILE A 74 5.28 29.82 -3.38
N GLU A 75 6.35 29.34 -2.75
CA GLU A 75 7.55 30.11 -2.46
C GLU A 75 8.23 30.60 -3.74
N TRP A 76 8.32 29.74 -4.76
CA TRP A 76 8.83 30.12 -6.07
C TRP A 76 7.98 31.22 -6.72
N MET A 77 6.65 31.11 -6.67
CA MET A 77 5.75 32.13 -7.20
C MET A 77 5.89 33.46 -6.45
N MET A 78 5.97 33.45 -5.12
CA MET A 78 6.16 34.67 -4.33
C MET A 78 7.50 35.36 -4.63
N LYS A 79 8.58 34.58 -4.79
CA LYS A 79 9.91 35.12 -5.07
C LYS A 79 10.01 35.80 -6.45
N HIS A 80 9.23 35.35 -7.41
CA HIS A 80 9.28 35.84 -8.80
C HIS A 80 8.08 36.71 -9.19
N ASN A 81 7.12 36.89 -8.29
CA ASN A 81 6.03 37.83 -8.51
C ASN A 81 6.55 39.25 -8.28
N LYS A 82 6.79 40.00 -9.37
CA LYS A 82 7.01 41.45 -9.29
C LYS A 82 5.69 42.11 -8.88
N ALA A 83 5.71 42.82 -7.76
CA ALA A 83 4.63 43.74 -7.42
C ALA A 83 4.46 44.75 -8.57
N LEU A 84 3.25 44.77 -9.14
CA LEU A 84 2.78 45.84 -10.02
C LEU A 84 2.62 47.14 -9.23
#